data_AF-A0A432T316-F1
#
_entry.id   AF-A0A432T316-F1
#
_cell.length_a   1.000
_cell.length_b   1.000
_cell.length_c   1.000
_cell.angle_alpha   90.00
_cell.angle_beta   90.00
_cell.angle_gamma   90.00
#
_symmetry.space_group_name_H-M   'P 1'
#
loop_
_entity.id
_entity.type
_entity.pdbx_description
1 polymer ?
#
loop_
_entity_poly.entity_id
_entity_poly.type
_entity_poly.pdbx_seq_one_letter_code
_entity_poly.pdbx_strand_id
1 'polypeptide(L)'
;MIKNILIILLMVLVGWLSIDYLHLKLPTFPTGDKYKITQAKKTLSNHKREKTKQPSLHQKVFNVHVKHQDQDTESIDTLLRQNRFYDALAFYLDHCTPVNVKKIKAYLSTLAKINPDLALEYMQVFLDNAPQSGISKLMIKTYISQKNFYKAIDLMMQEKENATSDLEEKRLSSWIKEISLKHIDRLMKQEEYGQLIAFLEEMMAYNNNNGFYSFRLAQLYMKLDKVEEASVLLHELEYDEVYAQNVTKMLKSIEKVDEDNEGYQYAIPLQKYGDHYAVNVSLDGTEVTLMLDTGATI
;
A
#
# COMPACT_ATOMS: atom_id res chain seq x y z
N MET A 1 -34.70 30.57 24.49
CA MET A 1 -35.05 29.15 24.26
C MET A 1 -34.50 28.56 22.96
N ILE A 2 -34.41 29.31 21.86
CA ILE A 2 -33.96 28.79 20.55
C ILE A 2 -32.47 28.39 20.52
N LYS A 3 -31.60 29.06 21.30
CA LYS A 3 -30.16 28.77 21.34
C LYS A 3 -29.79 27.40 21.94
N ASN A 4 -30.58 26.89 22.89
CA ASN A 4 -30.29 25.60 23.54
C ASN A 4 -30.77 24.41 22.69
N ILE A 5 -31.79 24.61 21.84
CA ILE A 5 -32.29 23.58 20.92
C ILE A 5 -31.27 23.35 19.78
N LEU A 6 -30.60 24.41 19.31
CA LEU A 6 -29.57 24.30 18.26
C LEU A 6 -28.33 23.51 18.71
N ILE A 7 -27.93 23.63 19.98
CA ILE A 7 -26.76 22.92 20.54
C ILE A 7 -27.06 21.43 20.73
N ILE A 8 -28.27 21.08 21.15
CA ILE A 8 -28.70 19.67 21.28
C ILE A 8 -28.81 19.03 19.88
N LEU A 9 -29.32 19.77 18.87
CA LEU A 9 -29.39 19.26 17.51
C LEU A 9 -28.00 19.06 16.89
N LEU A 10 -27.02 19.90 17.22
CA LEU A 10 -25.63 19.75 16.77
C LEU A 10 -24.93 18.56 17.45
N MET A 11 -25.19 18.29 18.73
CA MET A 11 -24.64 17.12 19.43
C MET A 11 -25.25 15.80 18.94
N VAL A 12 -26.54 15.79 18.55
CA VAL A 12 -27.16 14.60 17.94
C VAL A 12 -26.65 14.37 16.52
N LEU A 13 -26.33 15.42 15.76
CA LEU A 13 -25.74 15.29 14.41
C LEU A 13 -24.28 14.79 14.43
N VAL A 14 -23.50 15.19 15.44
CA VAL A 14 -22.12 14.68 15.65
C VAL A 14 -22.15 13.23 16.18
N GLY A 15 -23.16 12.88 16.97
CA GLY A 15 -23.41 11.49 17.41
C GLY A 15 -23.83 10.53 16.29
N TRP A 16 -24.55 11.02 15.28
CA TRP A 16 -24.98 10.20 14.13
C TRP A 16 -23.91 10.04 13.03
N LEU A 17 -22.99 10.98 12.88
CA LEU A 17 -21.86 10.84 11.95
C LEU A 17 -20.78 9.86 12.45
N SER A 18 -20.91 9.33 13.67
CA SER A 18 -19.91 8.46 14.30
C SER A 18 -20.30 6.97 14.34
N ILE A 19 -21.43 6.56 13.75
CA ILE A 19 -21.97 5.19 13.96
C ILE A 19 -22.01 4.29 12.71
N ASP A 20 -21.91 4.79 11.48
CA ASP A 20 -22.14 3.94 10.29
C ASP A 20 -20.91 3.54 9.45
N TYR A 21 -19.69 3.57 10.00
CA TYR A 21 -18.48 3.13 9.26
C TYR A 21 -17.56 2.20 10.05
N LEU A 22 -18.12 1.15 10.69
CA LEU A 22 -17.30 -0.01 11.10
C LEU A 22 -18.16 -1.25 11.38
N HIS A 23 -18.78 -1.78 10.33
CA HIS A 23 -19.22 -3.18 10.30
C HIS A 23 -18.55 -3.92 9.14
N LEU A 24 -17.21 -3.93 9.12
CA LEU A 24 -16.53 -5.11 8.59
C LEU A 24 -16.71 -6.20 9.65
N LYS A 25 -17.59 -7.17 9.38
CA LYS A 25 -17.57 -8.44 10.08
C LYS A 25 -16.16 -9.00 9.95
N LEU A 26 -15.43 -9.05 11.06
CA LEU A 26 -14.21 -9.83 11.19
C LEU A 26 -14.54 -11.26 10.74
N PRO A 27 -13.82 -11.83 9.77
CA PRO A 27 -13.97 -13.24 9.49
C PRO A 27 -13.46 -14.00 10.72
N THR A 28 -14.31 -14.84 11.30
CA THR A 28 -13.87 -15.85 12.25
C THR A 28 -13.09 -16.90 11.46
N PHE A 29 -11.78 -17.00 11.70
CA PHE A 29 -10.94 -17.93 10.97
C PHE A 29 -10.70 -19.21 11.79
N PRO A 30 -10.80 -20.39 11.15
CA PRO A 30 -10.50 -21.67 11.77
C PRO A 30 -9.00 -21.78 12.05
N THR A 31 -8.67 -22.29 13.24
CA THR A 31 -7.33 -22.70 13.61
C THR A 31 -6.98 -24.00 12.89
N GLY A 32 -5.85 -23.98 12.17
CA GLY A 32 -5.22 -25.17 11.63
C GLY A 32 -5.59 -25.47 10.18
N ASP A 33 -4.78 -24.96 9.26
CA ASP A 33 -4.33 -25.75 8.10
C ASP A 33 -3.00 -25.18 7.61
N LYS A 34 -1.97 -26.02 7.67
CA LYS A 34 -0.57 -25.67 7.40
C LYS A 34 -0.36 -25.54 5.88
N TYR A 35 -0.20 -24.32 5.38
CA TYR A 35 0.22 -24.09 4.00
C TYR A 35 1.75 -24.15 3.89
N LYS A 36 2.27 -25.14 3.15
CA LYS A 36 3.70 -25.21 2.81
C LYS A 36 4.01 -24.19 1.71
N ILE A 37 4.78 -23.15 2.04
CA ILE A 37 5.37 -22.25 1.04
C ILE A 37 6.86 -22.56 0.90
N THR A 38 7.25 -22.94 -0.31
CA THR A 38 8.63 -23.19 -0.73
C THR A 38 9.45 -21.90 -0.64
N GLN A 39 10.49 -21.90 0.20
CA GLN A 39 11.41 -20.77 0.33
C GLN A 39 12.27 -20.63 -0.93
N ALA A 40 12.07 -19.54 -1.68
CA ALA A 40 13.05 -19.06 -2.65
C ALA A 40 14.10 -18.19 -1.91
N LYS A 41 15.16 -18.82 -1.40
CA LYS A 41 16.38 -18.12 -0.97
C LYS A 41 17.16 -17.66 -2.21
N LYS A 42 17.36 -16.34 -2.37
CA LYS A 42 18.61 -15.81 -2.96
C LYS A 42 18.86 -14.33 -2.61
N THR A 43 19.79 -14.17 -1.68
CA THR A 43 20.86 -13.15 -1.61
C THR A 43 20.50 -11.67 -1.75
N LEU A 44 20.23 -11.04 -0.61
CA LEU A 44 20.50 -9.62 -0.39
C LEU A 44 22.03 -9.45 -0.23
N SER A 45 22.71 -9.06 -1.30
CA SER A 45 24.14 -8.71 -1.27
C SER A 45 24.28 -7.21 -1.46
N ASN A 46 24.71 -6.53 -0.40
CA ASN A 46 25.49 -5.30 -0.36
C ASN A 46 25.36 -4.35 -1.56
N HIS A 47 24.51 -3.33 -1.47
CA HIS A 47 24.71 -2.09 -2.25
C HIS A 47 25.34 -1.01 -1.37
N LYS A 48 26.64 -1.18 -1.17
CA LYS A 48 27.56 -0.11 -0.78
C LYS A 48 27.50 0.94 -1.89
N ARG A 49 27.15 2.19 -1.55
CA ARG A 49 27.20 3.35 -2.46
C ARG A 49 28.61 3.48 -3.03
N GLU A 50 28.87 2.86 -4.18
CA GLU A 50 29.95 3.25 -5.06
C GLU A 50 29.52 4.51 -5.80
N LYS A 51 30.32 5.56 -5.67
CA LYS A 51 30.24 6.76 -6.51
C LYS A 51 30.67 6.38 -7.93
N THR A 52 29.75 5.80 -8.70
CA THR A 52 29.89 5.73 -10.15
C THR A 52 29.54 7.09 -10.72
N LYS A 53 30.52 7.68 -11.40
CA LYS A 53 30.40 8.92 -12.17
C LYS A 53 29.12 8.87 -13.01
N GLN A 54 28.25 9.86 -12.80
CA GLN A 54 27.19 10.22 -13.74
C GLN A 54 27.78 10.24 -15.16
N PRO A 55 27.24 9.48 -16.12
CA PRO A 55 27.25 9.97 -17.48
C PRO A 55 26.37 11.22 -17.45
N SER A 56 26.94 12.37 -17.76
CA SER A 56 26.20 13.60 -18.01
C SER A 56 25.18 13.32 -19.10
N LEU A 57 23.93 13.05 -18.72
CA LEU A 57 22.82 13.02 -19.66
C LEU A 57 22.60 14.46 -20.07
N HIS A 58 23.07 14.77 -21.27
CA HIS A 58 22.92 16.05 -21.92
C HIS A 58 21.51 16.59 -21.67
N GLN A 59 21.49 17.79 -21.09
CA GLN A 59 20.41 18.75 -21.19
C GLN A 59 20.07 18.87 -22.68
N LYS A 60 19.12 18.06 -23.13
CA LYS A 60 18.61 18.11 -24.50
C LYS A 60 17.67 19.30 -24.56
N VAL A 61 18.28 20.48 -24.61
CA VAL A 61 17.60 21.68 -25.10
C VAL A 61 17.13 21.31 -26.50
N PHE A 62 15.84 21.04 -26.65
CA PHE A 62 15.24 20.83 -27.95
C PHE A 62 15.31 22.17 -28.68
N ASN A 63 16.35 22.34 -29.49
CA ASN A 63 16.36 23.35 -30.55
C ASN A 63 15.35 22.91 -31.60
N VAL A 64 14.08 23.25 -31.38
CA VAL A 64 13.06 23.19 -32.42
C VAL A 64 13.41 24.28 -33.42
N HIS A 65 13.80 23.86 -34.63
CA HIS A 65 13.95 24.77 -35.76
C HIS A 65 12.55 25.28 -36.12
N VAL A 66 12.19 26.46 -35.62
CA VAL A 66 10.95 27.14 -35.97
C VAL A 66 11.11 27.64 -37.40
N LYS A 67 10.51 26.91 -38.36
CA LYS A 67 10.19 27.48 -39.66
C LYS A 67 9.12 28.55 -39.42
N HIS A 68 9.54 29.81 -39.42
CA HIS A 68 8.60 30.92 -39.60
C HIS A 68 8.02 30.84 -41.01
N GLN A 69 6.78 30.38 -41.10
CA GLN A 69 5.94 30.59 -42.26
C GLN A 69 4.71 31.34 -41.77
N ASP A 70 4.51 32.53 -42.34
CA ASP A 70 3.51 33.52 -41.92
C ASP A 70 2.06 33.01 -42.00
N GLN A 71 1.32 33.34 -40.93
CA GLN A 71 -0.11 33.66 -40.88
C GLN A 71 -1.14 32.59 -41.32
N ASP A 72 -1.31 31.59 -40.46
CA ASP A 72 -2.53 31.49 -39.65
C ASP A 72 -2.05 31.34 -38.21
N THR A 73 -2.43 32.23 -37.28
CA THR A 73 -2.09 32.05 -35.86
C THR A 73 -2.88 30.88 -35.31
N GLU A 74 -2.31 29.69 -35.50
CA GLU A 74 -2.94 28.42 -35.15
C GLU A 74 -3.25 28.44 -33.66
N SER A 75 -4.54 28.45 -33.32
CA SER A 75 -4.97 28.53 -31.92
C SER A 75 -4.64 27.24 -31.19
N ILE A 76 -4.45 27.32 -29.87
CA ILE A 76 -4.24 26.13 -29.03
C ILE A 76 -5.35 25.07 -29.23
N ASP A 77 -6.60 25.48 -29.47
CA ASP A 77 -7.71 24.57 -29.74
C ASP A 77 -7.53 23.80 -31.06
N THR A 78 -6.89 24.42 -32.05
CA THR A 78 -6.60 23.78 -33.34
C THR A 78 -5.47 22.78 -33.18
N LEU A 79 -4.39 23.16 -32.50
CA LEU A 79 -3.26 22.28 -32.18
C LEU A 79 -3.71 21.03 -31.39
N LEU A 80 -4.52 21.22 -30.35
CA LEU A 80 -5.02 20.11 -29.53
C LEU A 80 -5.99 19.20 -30.31
N ARG A 81 -6.87 19.75 -31.15
CA ARG A 81 -7.77 18.93 -32.01
C ARG A 81 -7.01 18.09 -33.03
N GLN A 82 -5.86 18.57 -33.49
CA GLN A 82 -4.97 17.84 -34.39
C GLN A 82 -4.02 16.87 -33.66
N ASN A 83 -4.16 16.68 -32.34
CA ASN A 83 -3.26 15.87 -31.50
C ASN A 83 -1.79 16.34 -31.48
N ARG A 84 -1.55 17.62 -31.78
CA ARG A 84 -0.21 18.23 -31.76
C ARG A 84 0.09 18.79 -30.36
N PHE A 85 0.22 17.88 -29.38
CA PHE A 85 0.39 18.25 -27.97
C PHE A 85 1.62 19.12 -27.72
N TYR A 86 2.79 18.77 -28.28
CA TYR A 86 4.02 19.55 -28.05
C TYR A 86 3.96 20.96 -28.65
N ASP A 87 3.30 21.13 -29.80
CA ASP A 87 3.09 22.46 -30.38
C ASP A 87 2.11 23.27 -29.53
N ALA A 88 1.05 22.64 -29.02
CA ALA A 88 0.13 23.27 -28.07
C ALA A 88 0.81 23.65 -26.74
N LEU A 89 1.78 22.84 -26.29
CA LEU A 89 2.61 23.14 -25.14
C LEU A 89 3.51 24.35 -25.40
N ALA A 90 4.20 24.38 -26.54
CA ALA A 90 5.01 25.53 -26.94
C ALA A 90 4.16 26.81 -27.00
N PHE A 91 2.99 26.73 -27.64
CA PHE A 91 2.03 27.83 -27.65
C PHE A 91 1.64 28.30 -26.24
N TYR A 92 1.40 27.37 -25.31
CA TYR A 92 1.10 27.69 -23.92
C TYR A 92 2.28 28.34 -23.19
N LEU A 93 3.52 27.90 -23.44
CA LEU A 93 4.71 28.50 -22.82
C LEU A 93 4.90 29.95 -23.28
N ASP A 94 4.59 30.24 -24.54
CA ASP A 94 4.58 31.61 -25.07
C ASP A 94 3.38 32.42 -24.53
N HIS A 95 2.28 31.74 -24.18
CA HIS A 95 1.01 32.36 -23.76
C HIS A 95 0.46 31.71 -22.47
N CYS A 96 1.19 31.88 -21.37
CA CYS A 96 0.89 31.22 -20.09
C CYS A 96 -0.35 31.83 -19.41
N THR A 97 -1.53 31.35 -19.81
CA THR A 97 -2.82 31.81 -19.28
C THR A 97 -3.59 30.68 -18.59
N PRO A 98 -4.39 30.98 -17.54
CA PRO A 98 -5.26 29.99 -16.91
C PRO A 98 -6.24 29.32 -17.87
N VAL A 99 -6.66 30.04 -18.92
CA VAL A 99 -7.54 29.52 -19.97
C VAL A 99 -6.85 28.41 -20.76
N ASN A 100 -5.59 28.62 -21.16
CA ASN A 100 -4.81 27.62 -21.89
C ASN A 100 -4.51 26.38 -21.04
N VAL A 101 -4.19 26.57 -19.75
CA VAL A 101 -4.07 25.44 -18.79
C VAL A 101 -5.36 24.61 -18.77
N LYS A 102 -6.52 25.26 -18.71
CA LYS A 102 -7.82 24.57 -18.68
C LYS A 102 -8.08 23.77 -19.97
N LYS A 103 -7.70 24.32 -21.13
CA LYS A 103 -7.81 23.64 -22.44
C LYS A 103 -6.90 22.41 -22.52
N ILE A 104 -5.64 22.54 -22.13
CA ILE A 104 -4.69 21.41 -22.09
C ILE A 104 -5.20 20.32 -21.14
N LYS A 105 -5.65 20.69 -19.92
CA LYS A 105 -6.22 19.72 -18.97
C LYS A 105 -7.46 19.00 -19.51
N ALA A 106 -8.33 19.71 -20.24
CA ALA A 106 -9.49 19.10 -20.87
C ALA A 106 -9.09 18.10 -21.97
N TYR A 107 -8.13 18.47 -22.81
CA TYR A 107 -7.55 17.57 -23.81
C TYR A 107 -6.96 16.31 -23.16
N LEU A 108 -6.09 16.48 -22.16
CA LEU A 108 -5.45 15.36 -21.46
C LEU A 108 -6.44 14.48 -20.69
N SER A 109 -7.53 15.05 -20.16
CA SER A 109 -8.61 14.29 -19.53
C SER A 109 -9.38 13.42 -20.52
N THR A 110 -9.63 13.93 -21.73
CA THR A 110 -10.21 13.13 -22.82
C THR A 110 -9.25 12.04 -23.28
N LEU A 111 -7.98 12.39 -23.47
CA LEU A 111 -6.93 11.45 -23.87
C LEU A 111 -6.78 10.32 -22.83
N ALA A 112 -6.84 10.63 -21.54
CA ALA A 112 -6.74 9.65 -20.47
C ALA A 112 -7.80 8.54 -20.52
N LYS A 113 -8.97 8.83 -21.10
CA LYS A 113 -10.03 7.82 -21.29
C LYS A 113 -9.78 6.91 -22.49
N ILE A 114 -8.98 7.37 -23.46
CA ILE A 114 -8.74 6.68 -24.74
C ILE A 114 -7.40 5.94 -24.69
N ASN A 115 -6.35 6.65 -24.29
CA ASN A 115 -4.98 6.18 -24.17
C ASN A 115 -4.36 6.75 -22.87
N PRO A 116 -4.58 6.08 -21.73
CA PRO A 116 -4.14 6.58 -20.43
C PRO A 116 -2.62 6.68 -20.30
N ASP A 117 -1.85 5.80 -20.95
CA ASP A 117 -0.38 5.81 -20.86
C ASP A 117 0.21 7.01 -21.59
N LEU A 118 -0.24 7.29 -22.82
CA LEU A 118 0.15 8.50 -23.55
C LEU A 118 -0.31 9.77 -22.83
N ALA A 119 -1.51 9.74 -22.24
CA ALA A 119 -2.00 10.87 -21.47
C ALA A 119 -1.09 11.15 -20.26
N LEU A 120 -0.63 10.12 -19.55
CA LEU A 120 0.29 10.26 -18.42
C LEU A 120 1.66 10.77 -18.85
N GLU A 121 2.19 10.32 -19.98
CA GLU A 121 3.42 10.87 -20.56
C GLU A 121 3.29 12.38 -20.81
N TYR A 122 2.22 12.79 -21.48
CA TYR A 122 1.98 14.21 -21.74
C TYR A 122 1.69 15.01 -20.47
N MET A 123 0.98 14.42 -19.49
CA MET A 123 0.77 15.06 -18.19
C MET A 123 2.08 15.26 -17.43
N GLN A 124 3.02 14.31 -17.50
CA GLN A 124 4.34 14.45 -16.88
C GLN A 124 5.10 15.61 -17.53
N VAL A 125 5.19 15.63 -18.87
CA VAL A 125 5.83 16.74 -19.59
C VAL A 125 5.18 18.08 -19.23
N PHE A 126 3.85 18.11 -19.12
CA PHE A 126 3.15 19.33 -18.72
C PHE A 126 3.42 19.72 -17.27
N LEU A 127 3.52 18.76 -16.35
CA LEU A 127 3.86 19.00 -14.94
C LEU A 127 5.26 19.61 -14.82
N ASP A 128 6.24 19.08 -15.56
CA ASP A 128 7.62 19.55 -15.54
C ASP A 128 7.75 21.01 -16.03
N ASN A 129 6.90 21.41 -16.97
CA ASN A 129 6.89 22.76 -17.55
C ASN A 129 5.91 23.72 -16.86
N ALA A 130 4.90 23.20 -16.15
CA ALA A 130 3.84 23.97 -15.49
C ALA A 130 3.47 23.32 -14.14
N PRO A 131 4.38 23.33 -13.13
CA PRO A 131 4.19 22.60 -11.87
C PRO A 131 2.96 23.07 -11.09
N GLN A 132 2.61 24.36 -11.20
CA GLN A 132 1.46 24.97 -10.52
C GLN A 132 0.13 24.77 -11.27
N SER A 133 0.10 24.02 -12.37
CA SER A 133 -1.11 23.78 -13.18
C SER A 133 -2.17 22.91 -12.49
N GLY A 134 -1.78 22.25 -11.39
CA GLY A 134 -2.58 21.24 -10.70
C GLY A 134 -2.95 20.06 -11.60
N ILE A 135 -2.08 19.71 -12.56
CA ILE A 135 -2.22 18.53 -13.43
C ILE A 135 -2.03 17.23 -12.65
N SER A 136 -1.25 17.24 -11.56
CA SER A 136 -1.05 16.11 -10.65
C SER A 136 -2.36 15.47 -10.21
N LYS A 137 -3.39 16.26 -9.91
CA LYS A 137 -4.75 15.77 -9.57
C LYS A 137 -5.38 14.91 -10.67
N LEU A 138 -5.10 15.21 -11.94
CA LEU A 138 -5.56 14.40 -13.07
C LEU A 138 -4.71 13.13 -13.20
N MET A 139 -3.38 13.24 -13.05
CA MET A 139 -2.47 12.08 -13.07
C MET A 139 -2.84 11.05 -11.99
N ILE A 140 -3.08 11.49 -10.76
CA ILE A 140 -3.52 10.64 -9.64
C ILE A 140 -4.81 9.87 -10.03
N LYS A 141 -5.81 10.56 -10.58
CA LYS A 141 -7.06 9.92 -11.03
C LYS A 141 -6.82 8.90 -12.14
N THR A 142 -5.95 9.24 -13.09
CA THR A 142 -5.60 8.33 -14.19
C THR A 142 -4.90 7.07 -13.66
N TYR A 143 -3.89 7.22 -12.78
CA TYR A 143 -3.22 6.08 -12.13
C TYR A 143 -4.20 5.20 -11.35
N ILE A 144 -5.11 5.79 -10.56
CA ILE A 144 -6.14 5.03 -9.83
C ILE A 144 -7.04 4.26 -10.81
N SER A 145 -7.45 4.87 -11.92
CA SER A 145 -8.30 4.21 -12.92
C SER A 145 -7.61 3.02 -13.59
N GLN A 146 -6.29 3.08 -13.76
CA GLN A 146 -5.45 1.98 -14.23
C GLN A 146 -5.11 0.95 -13.13
N LYS A 147 -5.63 1.12 -11.91
CA LYS A 147 -5.27 0.32 -10.71
C LYS A 147 -3.77 0.41 -10.36
N ASN A 148 -3.08 1.43 -10.86
CA ASN A 148 -1.69 1.72 -10.50
C ASN A 148 -1.66 2.57 -9.21
N PHE A 149 -2.11 1.96 -8.11
CA PHE A 149 -2.27 2.64 -6.84
C PHE A 149 -0.93 3.12 -6.26
N TYR A 150 0.16 2.39 -6.52
CA TYR A 150 1.49 2.76 -6.07
C TYR A 150 1.91 4.13 -6.62
N LYS A 151 1.88 4.32 -7.95
CA LYS A 151 2.21 5.62 -8.56
C LYS A 151 1.25 6.74 -8.14
N ALA A 152 -0.03 6.42 -7.92
CA ALA A 152 -0.98 7.39 -7.40
C ALA A 152 -0.61 7.87 -6.00
N ILE A 153 -0.25 6.94 -5.11
CA ILE A 153 0.13 7.21 -3.73
C ILE A 153 1.44 8.00 -3.66
N ASP A 154 2.46 7.61 -4.43
CA ASP A 154 3.74 8.33 -4.53
C ASP A 154 3.53 9.80 -4.93
N LEU A 155 2.75 10.05 -5.98
CA LEU A 155 2.42 11.41 -6.39
C LEU A 155 1.60 12.18 -5.34
N MET A 156 0.71 11.50 -4.61
CA MET A 156 -0.04 12.12 -3.50
C MET A 156 0.85 12.46 -2.31
N MET A 157 1.90 11.68 -2.05
CA MET A 157 2.90 11.97 -1.02
C MET A 157 3.72 13.21 -1.39
N GLN A 158 4.17 13.31 -2.64
CA GLN A 158 4.86 14.50 -3.14
C GLN A 158 3.99 15.76 -3.03
N GLU A 159 2.71 15.68 -3.35
CA GLU A 159 1.76 16.80 -3.16
C GLU A 159 1.58 17.13 -1.67
N LYS A 160 1.62 16.14 -0.78
CA LYS A 160 1.50 16.34 0.66
C LYS A 160 2.72 17.07 1.22
N GLU A 161 3.93 16.71 0.81
CA GLU A 161 5.17 17.39 1.22
C GLU A 161 5.20 18.87 0.81
N ASN A 162 4.55 19.19 -0.30
CA ASN A 162 4.43 20.55 -0.81
C ASN A 162 3.17 21.29 -0.32
N ALA A 163 2.37 20.69 0.58
CA ALA A 163 1.14 21.29 1.07
C ALA A 163 1.43 22.55 1.89
N THR A 164 0.72 23.65 1.60
CA THR A 164 0.94 24.93 2.28
C THR A 164 0.03 25.13 3.49
N SER A 165 -0.81 24.14 3.83
CA SER A 165 -1.71 24.21 4.98
C SER A 165 -1.97 22.85 5.63
N ASP A 166 -2.11 22.84 6.95
CA ASP A 166 -2.45 21.64 7.73
C ASP A 166 -3.75 20.98 7.26
N LEU A 167 -4.71 21.77 6.78
CA LEU A 167 -5.98 21.25 6.26
C LEU A 167 -5.76 20.43 4.98
N GLU A 168 -4.93 20.93 4.06
CA GLU A 168 -4.58 20.22 2.84
C GLU A 168 -3.77 18.97 3.13
N GLU A 169 -2.79 19.07 4.04
CA GLU A 169 -1.98 17.95 4.48
C GLU A 169 -2.83 16.83 5.11
N LYS A 170 -3.78 17.19 6.00
CA LYS A 170 -4.72 16.24 6.59
C LYS A 170 -5.62 15.60 5.54
N ARG A 171 -6.12 16.38 4.58
CA ARG A 171 -6.94 15.86 3.48
C ARG A 171 -6.17 14.87 2.62
N LEU A 172 -4.94 15.19 2.24
CA LEU A 172 -4.06 14.30 1.47
C LEU A 172 -3.73 13.04 2.27
N SER A 173 -3.41 13.17 3.56
CA SER A 173 -3.14 12.02 4.43
C SER A 173 -4.32 11.06 4.51
N SER A 174 -5.55 11.57 4.68
CA SER A 174 -6.76 10.75 4.66
C SER A 174 -6.97 10.06 3.31
N TRP A 175 -6.74 10.79 2.21
CA TRP A 175 -6.92 10.22 0.88
C TRP A 175 -5.87 9.17 0.55
N ILE A 176 -4.61 9.37 0.94
CA ILE A 176 -3.54 8.37 0.84
C ILE A 176 -3.97 7.11 1.59
N LYS A 177 -4.44 7.23 2.84
CA LYS A 177 -4.89 6.08 3.63
C LYS A 177 -6.04 5.31 2.96
N GLU A 178 -7.02 6.02 2.38
CA GLU A 178 -8.14 5.39 1.65
C GLU A 178 -7.66 4.60 0.43
N ILE A 179 -6.76 5.19 -0.37
CA ILE A 179 -6.22 4.53 -1.56
C ILE A 179 -5.31 3.36 -1.18
N SER A 180 -4.50 3.50 -0.13
CA SER A 180 -3.70 2.41 0.44
C SER A 180 -4.57 1.24 0.86
N LEU A 181 -5.70 1.47 1.55
CA LEU A 181 -6.64 0.40 1.93
C LEU A 181 -7.17 -0.34 0.69
N LYS A 182 -7.58 0.37 -0.36
CA LYS A 182 -8.04 -0.26 -1.61
C LYS A 182 -6.94 -1.10 -2.26
N HIS A 183 -5.69 -0.64 -2.21
CA HIS A 183 -4.57 -1.39 -2.75
C HIS A 183 -4.26 -2.65 -1.94
N ILE A 184 -4.22 -2.52 -0.61
CA ILE A 184 -4.04 -3.62 0.34
C ILE A 184 -5.12 -4.67 0.12
N ASP A 185 -6.40 -4.27 0.08
CA ASP A 185 -7.53 -5.19 -0.13
C ASP A 185 -7.43 -5.92 -1.47
N ARG A 186 -6.97 -5.23 -2.52
CA ARG A 186 -6.75 -5.85 -3.83
C ARG A 186 -5.65 -6.92 -3.74
N LEU A 187 -4.48 -6.57 -3.22
CA LEU A 187 -3.35 -7.50 -3.12
C LEU A 187 -3.68 -8.69 -2.22
N MET A 188 -4.38 -8.45 -1.11
CA MET A 188 -4.89 -9.50 -0.22
C MET A 188 -5.82 -10.47 -0.94
N LYS A 189 -6.79 -9.96 -1.74
CA LYS A 189 -7.72 -10.81 -2.50
C LYS A 189 -7.06 -11.59 -3.63
N GLN A 190 -5.96 -11.07 -4.16
CA GLN A 190 -5.18 -11.72 -5.21
C GLN A 190 -4.09 -12.64 -4.64
N GLU A 191 -3.96 -12.71 -3.31
CA GLU A 191 -2.92 -13.47 -2.61
C GLU A 191 -1.49 -13.07 -3.04
N GLU A 192 -1.33 -11.83 -3.50
CA GLU A 192 -0.04 -11.25 -3.92
C GLU A 192 0.76 -10.78 -2.70
N TYR A 193 0.97 -11.67 -1.72
CA TYR A 193 1.51 -11.32 -0.41
C TYR A 193 2.92 -10.71 -0.46
N GLY A 194 3.77 -11.16 -1.39
CA GLY A 194 5.11 -10.58 -1.57
C GLY A 194 5.05 -9.11 -2.01
N GLN A 195 4.15 -8.77 -2.93
CA GLN A 195 3.95 -7.38 -3.35
C GLN A 195 3.31 -6.55 -2.24
N LEU A 196 2.42 -7.14 -1.45
CA LEU A 196 1.81 -6.48 -0.31
C LEU A 196 2.82 -6.14 0.79
N ILE A 197 3.71 -7.08 1.13
CA ILE A 197 4.79 -6.84 2.08
C ILE A 197 5.66 -5.68 1.59
N ALA A 198 6.16 -5.76 0.35
CA ALA A 198 7.02 -4.72 -0.23
C ALA A 198 6.34 -3.33 -0.21
N PHE A 199 5.05 -3.28 -0.57
CA PHE A 199 4.27 -2.04 -0.50
C PHE A 199 4.18 -1.50 0.92
N LEU A 200 3.86 -2.34 1.91
CA LEU A 200 3.72 -1.90 3.30
C LEU A 200 5.06 -1.41 3.89
N GLU A 201 6.15 -2.14 3.65
CA GLU A 201 7.50 -1.75 4.10
C GLU A 201 7.95 -0.43 3.49
N GLU A 202 7.70 -0.24 2.20
CA GLU A 202 8.01 1.00 1.52
C GLU A 202 7.20 2.18 2.10
N MET A 203 5.90 1.97 2.32
CA MET A 203 5.04 3.00 2.92
C MET A 203 5.43 3.36 4.36
N MET A 204 5.98 2.41 5.12
CA MET A 204 6.58 2.67 6.43
C MET A 204 7.84 3.54 6.31
N ALA A 205 8.70 3.29 5.31
CA ALA A 205 9.91 4.08 5.10
C ALA A 205 9.63 5.55 4.70
N TYR A 206 8.53 5.81 3.99
CA TYR A 206 8.17 7.16 3.52
C TYR A 206 7.45 8.05 4.53
N ASN A 207 6.84 7.50 5.59
CA ASN A 207 5.80 8.24 6.34
C ASN A 207 5.97 8.22 7.87
N ASN A 208 5.60 9.33 8.50
CA ASN A 208 5.39 9.47 9.95
C ASN A 208 4.17 8.69 10.47
N ASN A 209 3.25 8.25 9.59
CA ASN A 209 2.11 7.38 9.96
C ASN A 209 2.50 5.89 9.94
N ASN A 210 3.63 5.59 10.56
CA ASN A 210 4.22 4.26 10.62
C ASN A 210 3.22 3.24 11.20
N GLY A 211 2.48 3.63 12.25
CA GLY A 211 1.56 2.74 12.95
C GLY A 211 0.50 2.07 12.08
N PHE A 212 -0.08 2.78 11.11
CA PHE A 212 -1.07 2.17 10.20
C PHE A 212 -0.46 1.06 9.35
N TYR A 213 0.71 1.30 8.74
CA TYR A 213 1.34 0.34 7.85
C TYR A 213 2.00 -0.80 8.61
N SER A 214 2.69 -0.52 9.73
CA SER A 214 3.24 -1.52 10.65
C SER A 214 2.17 -2.47 11.16
N PHE A 215 1.01 -1.94 11.59
CA PHE A 215 -0.07 -2.78 12.09
C PHE A 215 -0.62 -3.71 11.00
N ARG A 216 -0.79 -3.20 9.77
CA ARG A 216 -1.23 -4.02 8.63
C ARG A 216 -0.21 -5.08 8.25
N LEU A 217 1.08 -4.76 8.31
CA LEU A 217 2.15 -5.72 8.02
C LEU A 217 2.21 -6.81 9.09
N ALA A 218 2.09 -6.46 10.37
CA ALA A 218 2.04 -7.43 11.46
C ALA A 218 0.84 -8.39 11.30
N GLN A 219 -0.34 -7.88 10.95
CA GLN A 219 -1.51 -8.73 10.66
C GLN A 219 -1.27 -9.70 9.50
N LEU A 220 -0.56 -9.25 8.46
CA LEU A 220 -0.19 -10.10 7.35
C LEU A 220 0.83 -11.17 7.76
N TYR A 221 1.85 -10.80 8.55
CA TYR A 221 2.83 -11.76 9.06
C TYR A 221 2.18 -12.83 9.95
N MET A 222 1.25 -12.45 10.82
CA MET A 222 0.43 -13.41 11.58
C MET A 222 -0.33 -14.39 10.65
N LYS A 223 -0.91 -13.91 9.55
CA LYS A 223 -1.61 -14.76 8.58
C LYS A 223 -0.66 -15.74 7.87
N LEU A 224 0.61 -15.39 7.74
CA LEU A 224 1.64 -16.17 7.07
C LEU A 224 2.45 -17.05 8.04
N ASP A 225 1.98 -17.22 9.28
CA ASP A 225 2.67 -17.91 10.37
C ASP A 225 4.08 -17.37 10.66
N LYS A 226 4.32 -16.09 10.36
CA LYS A 226 5.55 -15.34 10.63
C LYS A 226 5.44 -14.58 11.94
N VAL A 227 5.32 -15.35 13.02
CA VAL A 227 4.98 -14.81 14.35
C VAL A 227 6.09 -13.91 14.89
N GLU A 228 7.36 -14.30 14.73
CA GLU A 228 8.50 -13.50 15.19
C GLU A 228 8.53 -12.10 14.53
N GLU A 229 8.39 -12.04 13.20
CA GLU A 229 8.36 -10.76 12.48
C GLU A 229 7.12 -9.93 12.84
N ALA A 230 5.98 -10.57 13.08
CA ALA A 230 4.78 -9.89 13.56
C ALA A 230 4.99 -9.30 14.96
N SER A 231 5.57 -10.04 15.89
CA SER A 231 5.81 -9.61 17.27
C SER A 231 6.70 -8.38 17.33
N VAL A 232 7.77 -8.33 16.54
CA VAL A 232 8.65 -7.15 16.47
C VAL A 232 7.86 -5.89 16.12
N LEU A 233 7.05 -5.95 15.06
CA LEU A 233 6.22 -4.81 14.63
C LEU A 233 5.13 -4.45 15.65
N LEU A 234 4.56 -5.45 16.33
CA LEU A 234 3.53 -5.22 17.34
C LEU A 234 4.12 -4.52 18.58
N HIS A 235 5.31 -4.91 19.05
CA HIS A 235 5.95 -4.25 20.19
C HIS A 235 6.27 -2.78 19.93
N GLU A 236 6.62 -2.41 18.69
CA GLU A 236 6.79 -1.00 18.31
C GLU A 236 5.50 -0.17 18.46
N LEU A 237 4.33 -0.84 18.45
CA LEU A 237 3.01 -0.21 18.49
C LEU A 237 2.29 -0.37 19.84
N GLU A 238 2.95 -0.92 20.86
CA GLU A 238 2.33 -1.23 22.16
C GLU A 238 1.78 0.02 22.85
N TYR A 239 2.42 1.17 22.63
CA TYR A 239 2.04 2.46 23.21
C TYR A 239 1.41 3.42 22.19
N ASP A 240 1.11 2.94 20.99
CA ASP A 240 0.44 3.77 19.97
C ASP A 240 -1.00 4.07 20.38
N GLU A 241 -1.39 5.35 20.40
CA GLU A 241 -2.71 5.80 20.86
C GLU A 241 -3.89 5.18 20.08
N VAL A 242 -3.66 4.79 18.83
CA VAL A 242 -4.67 4.22 17.94
C VAL A 242 -4.66 2.69 17.99
N TYR A 243 -3.49 2.06 18.07
CA TYR A 243 -3.36 0.61 17.88
C TYR A 243 -3.10 -0.19 19.17
N ALA A 244 -2.71 0.44 20.28
CA ALA A 244 -2.30 -0.24 21.52
C ALA A 244 -3.26 -1.34 21.96
N GLN A 245 -4.57 -1.06 22.01
CA GLN A 245 -5.57 -2.06 22.46
C GLN A 245 -5.62 -3.31 21.58
N ASN A 246 -5.45 -3.15 20.27
CA ASN A 246 -5.45 -4.27 19.33
C ASN A 246 -4.13 -5.03 19.40
N VAL A 247 -3.02 -4.30 19.52
CA VAL A 247 -1.67 -4.84 19.68
C VAL A 247 -1.58 -5.71 20.93
N THR A 248 -2.05 -5.24 22.09
CA THR A 248 -2.05 -6.04 23.33
C THR A 248 -2.85 -7.33 23.19
N LYS A 249 -3.97 -7.31 22.47
CA LYS A 249 -4.77 -8.53 22.22
C LYS A 249 -4.02 -9.52 21.33
N MET A 250 -3.33 -9.03 20.29
CA MET A 250 -2.55 -9.87 19.38
C MET A 250 -1.33 -10.46 20.07
N LEU A 251 -0.56 -9.66 20.83
CA LEU A 251 0.58 -10.16 21.61
C LEU A 251 0.16 -11.25 22.60
N LYS A 252 -0.94 -11.06 23.34
CA LYS A 252 -1.48 -12.11 24.23
C LYS A 252 -1.89 -13.39 23.50
N SER A 253 -2.34 -13.29 22.24
CA SER A 253 -2.66 -14.49 21.47
C SER A 253 -1.41 -15.25 21.02
N ILE A 254 -0.30 -14.54 20.81
CA ILE A 254 1.00 -15.14 20.51
C ILE A 254 1.55 -15.85 21.75
N GLU A 255 1.57 -15.17 22.89
CA GLU A 255 2.03 -15.72 24.17
C GLU A 255 1.30 -17.03 24.54
N LYS A 256 -0.02 -17.09 24.33
CA LYS A 256 -0.79 -18.32 24.56
C LYS A 256 -0.40 -19.46 23.64
N VAL A 257 -0.08 -19.18 22.37
CA VAL A 257 0.37 -20.22 21.43
C VAL A 257 1.73 -20.76 21.86
N ASP A 258 2.61 -19.90 22.38
CA ASP A 258 3.91 -20.31 22.91
C ASP A 258 3.74 -21.12 24.20
N GLU A 259 2.89 -20.69 25.14
CA GLU A 259 2.56 -21.45 26.36
C GLU A 259 1.93 -22.82 26.06
N ASP A 260 1.02 -22.91 25.07
CA ASP A 260 0.40 -24.17 24.66
C ASP A 260 1.42 -25.10 23.96
N ASN A 261 2.43 -24.56 23.27
CA ASN A 261 3.50 -25.34 22.64
C ASN A 261 4.58 -25.79 23.65
N GLU A 262 4.92 -24.95 24.62
CA GLU A 262 5.79 -25.31 25.76
C GLU A 262 5.09 -26.28 26.73
N GLY A 263 3.75 -26.33 26.68
CA GLY A 263 2.88 -27.20 27.46
C GLY A 263 2.88 -28.69 27.06
N TYR A 264 3.57 -29.11 25.99
CA TYR A 264 3.81 -30.54 25.72
C TYR A 264 4.89 -31.11 26.66
N GLN A 265 4.59 -31.10 27.97
CA GLN A 265 5.40 -31.76 29.01
C GLN A 265 5.24 -33.29 29.04
N TYR A 266 4.37 -33.86 28.21
CA TYR A 266 4.19 -35.30 28.12
C TYR A 266 5.29 -35.94 27.28
N ALA A 267 6.41 -36.27 27.92
CA ALA A 267 7.34 -37.26 27.41
C ALA A 267 6.67 -38.64 27.52
N ILE A 268 6.25 -39.21 26.39
CA ILE A 268 5.71 -40.56 26.38
C ILE A 268 6.89 -41.55 26.41
N PRO A 269 7.06 -42.34 27.48
CA PRO A 269 8.20 -43.24 27.59
C PRO A 269 8.09 -44.34 26.53
N LEU A 270 9.00 -44.32 25.55
CA LEU A 270 9.10 -45.36 24.56
C LEU A 270 9.84 -46.56 25.14
N GLN A 271 9.26 -47.74 25.03
CA GLN A 271 9.91 -49.00 25.36
C GLN A 271 10.54 -49.57 24.10
N LYS A 272 11.85 -49.85 24.14
CA LYS A 272 12.51 -50.53 23.02
C LYS A 272 12.05 -51.99 22.97
N TYR A 273 11.55 -52.43 21.82
CA TYR A 273 11.10 -53.80 21.56
C TYR A 273 11.77 -54.31 20.28
N GLY A 274 12.92 -54.97 20.42
CA GLY A 274 13.77 -55.33 19.29
C GLY A 274 14.29 -54.10 18.56
N ASP A 275 14.02 -54.00 17.26
CA ASP A 275 14.37 -52.87 16.39
C ASP A 275 13.28 -51.80 16.33
N HIS A 276 12.19 -51.97 17.07
CA HIS A 276 11.06 -51.04 17.12
C HIS A 276 10.95 -50.35 18.48
N TYR A 277 10.13 -49.31 18.52
CA TYR A 277 9.68 -48.69 19.76
C TYR A 277 8.22 -49.05 20.01
N ALA A 278 7.86 -49.29 21.25
CA ALA A 278 6.51 -49.58 21.68
C ALA A 278 6.06 -48.57 22.73
N VAL A 279 4.77 -48.28 22.74
CA VAL A 279 4.14 -47.38 23.70
C VAL A 279 2.85 -47.98 24.21
N ASN A 280 2.69 -47.97 25.53
CA ASN A 280 1.45 -48.42 26.16
C ASN A 280 0.48 -47.25 26.22
N VAL A 281 -0.71 -47.44 25.68
CA VAL A 281 -1.79 -46.44 25.69
C VAL A 281 -3.09 -47.11 26.12
N SER A 282 -4.03 -46.32 26.63
CA SER A 282 -5.39 -46.78 26.91
C SER A 282 -6.32 -46.21 25.86
N LEU A 283 -7.02 -47.08 25.12
CA LEU A 283 -8.08 -46.71 24.18
C LEU A 283 -9.41 -47.20 24.75
N ASP A 284 -10.30 -46.27 25.08
CA ASP A 284 -11.62 -46.55 25.66
C ASP A 284 -11.57 -47.52 26.87
N GLY A 285 -10.56 -47.35 27.74
CA GLY A 285 -10.37 -48.18 28.93
C GLY A 285 -9.69 -49.52 28.68
N THR A 286 -9.34 -49.84 27.43
CA THR A 286 -8.56 -51.03 27.07
C THR A 286 -7.09 -50.65 26.93
N GLU A 287 -6.22 -51.29 27.71
CA GLU A 287 -4.78 -51.14 27.56
C GLU A 287 -4.32 -51.83 26.27
N VAL A 288 -3.67 -51.07 25.40
CA VAL A 288 -3.08 -51.58 24.16
C VAL A 288 -1.63 -51.10 24.04
N THR A 289 -0.80 -51.94 23.44
CA THR A 289 0.57 -51.59 23.09
C THR A 289 0.62 -51.23 21.61
N LEU A 290 0.93 -49.97 21.31
CA LEU A 290 1.17 -49.51 19.95
C LEU A 290 2.65 -49.67 19.62
N MET A 291 2.96 -50.41 18.56
CA MET A 291 4.31 -50.47 17.99
C MET A 291 4.50 -49.35 16.97
N LEU A 292 5.61 -48.63 17.11
CA LEU A 292 6.09 -47.59 16.21
C LEU A 292 7.15 -48.20 15.30
N ASP A 293 6.77 -48.38 14.04
CA ASP A 293 7.73 -48.67 12.98
C ASP A 293 8.25 -47.33 12.43
N THR A 294 9.50 -46.99 12.76
CA THR A 294 10.09 -45.73 12.31
C THR A 294 10.62 -45.81 10.88
N GLY A 295 10.60 -46.99 10.23
CA GLY A 295 11.00 -47.18 8.83
C GLY A 295 12.44 -46.73 8.49
N ALA A 296 13.22 -46.34 9.49
CA ALA A 296 14.55 -45.77 9.33
C ALA A 296 15.58 -46.86 9.60
N THR A 297 16.14 -47.41 8.53
CA THR A 297 17.33 -48.27 8.60
C THR A 297 18.57 -47.37 8.61
N ILE A 298 19.53 -47.64 9.51
CA ILE A 298 20.85 -46.96 9.55
C ILE A 298 21.72 -47.44 8.39
#